data_AF-A0A967R5K4-F1
#
_entry.id   AF-A0A967R5K4-F1
#
_cell.length_a   1.000
_cell.length_b   1.000
_cell.length_c   1.000
_cell.angle_alpha   90.00
_cell.angle_beta   90.00
_cell.angle_gamma   90.00
#
_symmetry.space_group_name_H-M   'P 1'
#
loop_
_entity.id
_entity.type
_entity.pdbx_description
1 polymer ?
#
loop_
_entity_poly.entity_id
_entity_poly.type
_entity_poly.pdbx_seq_one_letter_code
_entity_poly.pdbx_strand_id
1 'polypeptide(L)'
;MLRWRSLAGIVAVLALALPATAGESPDAGGNGRCSAASEVTPLASQAASAGYVSNVLNRDGSIRSVSHDMLSRALESARSKQPIAWVVFTSMPEIAALSNEDRMCADLERATRINPLKFEDRRFESADELTNWIMDFTQGKGADGRSLYEQCPGNCSPRYTWWIEPRQSNLKVDAWVVCGQPRDRSSNRYQLTTSLASDC
;
A
#
# COMPACT_ATOMS: atom_id res chain seq x y z
N MET A 1 53.52 77.23 -1.97
CA MET A 1 52.48 76.64 -1.10
C MET A 1 51.90 75.41 -1.79
N LEU A 2 51.45 74.44 -0.98
CA LEU A 2 50.86 73.12 -1.31
C LEU A 2 51.83 71.97 -1.70
N ARG A 3 52.06 71.12 -0.69
CA ARG A 3 52.47 69.71 -0.77
C ARG A 3 51.21 68.83 -0.83
N TRP A 4 51.26 67.67 -1.50
CA TRP A 4 50.52 66.43 -1.21
C TRP A 4 51.10 65.31 -2.09
N ARG A 5 51.97 64.41 -1.60
CA ARG A 5 51.75 63.18 -0.81
C ARG A 5 50.92 62.10 -1.52
N SER A 6 51.66 61.18 -2.15
CA SER A 6 51.23 59.86 -2.62
C SER A 6 50.72 58.99 -1.46
N LEU A 7 49.57 58.34 -1.66
CA LEU A 7 49.06 57.28 -0.80
C LEU A 7 49.26 55.94 -1.50
N ALA A 8 50.13 55.10 -0.94
CA ALA A 8 50.25 53.69 -1.26
C ALA A 8 49.11 52.93 -0.57
N GLY A 9 48.24 52.31 -1.35
CA GLY A 9 47.18 51.43 -0.85
C GLY A 9 47.75 50.05 -0.52
N ILE A 10 47.60 49.65 0.75
CA ILE A 10 47.87 48.29 1.23
C ILE A 10 46.66 47.44 0.88
N VAL A 11 46.85 46.42 0.03
CA VAL A 11 45.85 45.38 -0.25
C VAL A 11 46.03 44.29 0.81
N ALA A 12 45.12 44.24 1.78
CA ALA A 12 45.02 43.12 2.72
C ALA A 12 44.15 42.02 2.09
N VAL A 13 44.78 40.90 1.72
CA VAL A 13 44.08 39.68 1.28
C VAL A 13 43.62 38.92 2.52
N LEU A 14 42.32 39.02 2.82
CA LEU A 14 41.67 38.27 3.89
C LEU A 14 41.28 36.89 3.34
N ALA A 15 42.04 35.85 3.71
CA ALA A 15 41.69 34.47 3.40
C ALA A 15 40.58 33.98 4.33
N LEU A 16 39.35 33.92 3.81
CA LEU A 16 38.21 33.28 4.48
C LEU A 16 38.36 31.76 4.39
N ALA A 17 38.71 31.13 5.51
CA ALA A 17 38.59 29.69 5.69
C ALA A 17 37.10 29.35 5.84
N LEU A 18 36.52 28.74 4.81
CA LEU A 18 35.17 28.19 4.84
C LEU A 18 35.16 26.94 5.74
N PRO A 19 34.24 26.82 6.71
CA PRO A 19 34.04 25.56 7.41
C PRO A 19 33.51 24.53 6.42
N ALA A 20 34.18 23.37 6.35
CA ALA A 20 33.69 22.21 5.63
C ALA A 20 32.36 21.78 6.26
N THR A 21 31.25 22.11 5.61
CA THR A 21 29.95 21.53 5.92
C THR A 21 30.05 20.05 5.61
N ALA A 22 30.09 19.22 6.66
CA ALA A 22 29.88 17.80 6.56
C ALA A 22 28.58 17.57 5.78
N GLY A 23 28.69 17.02 4.57
CA GLY A 23 27.54 16.61 3.79
C GLY A 23 26.86 15.46 4.52
N GLU A 24 25.74 15.74 5.17
CA GLU A 24 24.74 14.72 5.47
C GLU A 24 24.34 14.09 4.14
N SER A 25 24.75 12.83 3.93
CA SER A 25 24.25 12.00 2.83
C SER A 25 22.77 11.71 3.09
N PRO A 26 21.84 12.17 2.24
CA PRO A 26 20.44 11.83 2.37
C PRO A 26 20.19 10.51 1.64
N ASP A 27 20.73 9.41 2.14
CA ASP A 27 20.44 8.09 1.58
C ASP A 27 20.44 7.01 2.66
N ALA A 28 19.46 7.12 3.56
CA ALA A 28 18.89 5.97 4.27
C ALA A 28 17.45 5.75 3.79
N GLY A 29 17.18 5.96 2.50
CA GLY A 29 15.97 5.49 1.83
C GLY A 29 16.14 4.03 1.45
N GLY A 30 16.21 3.14 2.43
CA GLY A 30 16.20 1.71 2.18
C GLY A 30 14.99 1.35 1.33
N ASN A 31 15.22 0.92 0.08
CA ASN A 31 14.22 0.31 -0.78
C ASN A 31 13.89 -1.11 -0.26
N GLY A 32 13.51 -1.17 1.01
CA GLY A 32 13.08 -2.37 1.72
C GLY A 32 11.77 -2.85 1.12
N ARG A 33 11.85 -3.78 0.17
CA ARG A 33 10.68 -4.46 -0.38
C ARG A 33 10.24 -5.47 0.66
N CYS A 34 9.01 -5.33 1.16
CA CYS A 34 8.42 -6.31 2.08
C CYS A 34 8.52 -7.71 1.47
N SER A 35 9.05 -8.66 2.25
CA SER A 35 8.97 -10.08 1.90
C SER A 35 7.71 -10.67 2.51
N ALA A 36 7.17 -11.72 1.91
CA ALA A 36 6.04 -12.47 2.49
C ALA A 36 6.37 -13.09 3.88
N ALA A 37 7.63 -13.06 4.30
CA ALA A 37 8.14 -13.66 5.54
C ALA A 37 8.28 -12.67 6.71
N SER A 38 7.91 -11.40 6.55
CA SER A 38 7.97 -10.43 7.64
C SER A 38 7.06 -10.85 8.80
N GLU A 39 7.53 -10.65 10.04
CA GLU A 39 6.72 -10.88 11.24
C GLU A 39 5.55 -9.89 11.26
N VAL A 40 4.33 -10.40 11.35
CA VAL A 40 3.10 -9.61 11.36
C VAL A 40 2.40 -9.69 12.70
N THR A 41 2.07 -8.54 13.29
CA THR A 41 1.25 -8.42 14.49
C THR A 41 -0.20 -8.13 14.08
N PRO A 42 -1.17 -9.03 14.35
CA PRO A 42 -2.57 -8.79 14.02
C PRO A 42 -3.14 -7.58 14.77
N LEU A 43 -3.91 -6.74 14.07
CA LEU A 43 -4.64 -5.62 14.68
C LEU A 43 -6.14 -5.87 14.74
N ALA A 44 -6.75 -6.29 13.63
CA ALA A 44 -8.19 -6.45 13.53
C ALA A 44 -8.58 -7.46 12.45
N SER A 45 -9.76 -8.05 12.62
CA SER A 45 -10.37 -9.00 11.71
C SER A 45 -11.88 -8.77 11.69
N GLN A 46 -12.48 -8.55 10.52
CA GLN A 46 -13.91 -8.27 10.39
C GLN A 46 -14.47 -8.78 9.07
N ALA A 47 -15.66 -9.38 9.12
CA ALA A 47 -16.38 -9.78 7.94
C ALA A 47 -17.19 -8.60 7.36
N ALA A 48 -17.13 -8.39 6.05
CA ALA A 48 -17.82 -7.32 5.34
C ALA A 48 -18.59 -7.84 4.12
N SER A 49 -19.60 -7.08 3.66
CA SER A 49 -20.41 -7.46 2.50
C SER A 49 -19.99 -6.69 1.24
N ALA A 50 -19.77 -7.42 0.15
CA ALA A 50 -19.64 -6.86 -1.20
C ALA A 50 -20.97 -6.76 -1.95
N GLY A 51 -22.12 -6.97 -1.27
CA GLY A 51 -23.44 -6.84 -1.87
C GLY A 51 -23.67 -5.43 -2.43
N TYR A 52 -24.25 -5.35 -3.63
CA TYR A 52 -24.43 -4.10 -4.39
C TYR A 52 -25.13 -3.00 -3.57
N VAL A 53 -26.27 -3.33 -2.95
CA VAL A 53 -27.07 -2.36 -2.16
C VAL A 53 -26.27 -1.84 -0.96
N SER A 54 -25.50 -2.70 -0.31
CA SER A 54 -24.66 -2.31 0.83
C SER A 54 -23.51 -1.40 0.40
N ASN A 55 -22.87 -1.69 -0.74
CA ASN A 55 -21.71 -0.95 -1.22
C ASN A 55 -22.06 0.39 -1.86
N VAL A 56 -23.18 0.49 -2.59
CA VAL A 56 -23.62 1.74 -3.24
C VAL A 56 -24.13 2.76 -2.21
N LEU A 57 -24.76 2.28 -1.13
CA LEU A 57 -25.31 3.15 -0.10
C LEU A 57 -24.34 3.43 1.06
N ASN A 58 -23.08 3.00 0.95
CA ASN A 58 -22.07 3.10 2.03
C ASN A 58 -22.62 2.67 3.40
N ARG A 59 -23.46 1.64 3.43
CA ARG A 59 -24.07 1.20 4.70
C ARG A 59 -23.00 0.63 5.62
N ASP A 60 -23.24 0.76 6.92
CA ASP A 60 -22.46 0.09 7.95
C ASP A 60 -22.34 -1.40 7.62
N GLY A 61 -21.11 -1.92 7.65
CA GLY A 61 -20.81 -3.32 7.31
C GLY A 61 -20.62 -3.62 5.82
N SER A 62 -20.72 -2.61 4.94
CA SER A 62 -20.27 -2.72 3.55
C SER A 62 -18.74 -2.86 3.47
N ILE A 63 -18.25 -3.54 2.44
CA ILE A 63 -16.80 -3.74 2.25
C ILE A 63 -16.05 -2.41 2.18
N ARG A 64 -16.63 -1.37 1.56
CA ARG A 64 -16.05 -0.03 1.50
C ARG A 64 -15.93 0.62 2.87
N SER A 65 -17.03 0.71 3.63
CA SER A 65 -17.03 1.32 4.97
C SER A 65 -16.10 0.57 5.92
N VAL A 66 -16.20 -0.76 5.98
CA VAL A 66 -15.34 -1.56 6.87
C VAL A 66 -13.86 -1.45 6.47
N SER A 67 -13.54 -1.46 5.17
CA SER A 67 -12.15 -1.28 4.71
C SER A 67 -11.61 0.08 5.11
N HIS A 68 -12.37 1.15 4.89
CA HIS A 68 -11.99 2.50 5.29
C HIS A 68 -11.68 2.60 6.79
N ASP A 69 -12.58 2.07 7.63
CA ASP A 69 -12.46 2.17 9.09
C ASP A 69 -11.32 1.32 9.64
N MET A 70 -11.09 0.13 9.05
CA MET A 70 -9.95 -0.73 9.41
C MET A 70 -8.63 -0.09 8.98
N LEU A 71 -8.55 0.43 7.74
CA LEU A 71 -7.34 1.09 7.21
C LEU A 71 -7.00 2.35 8.00
N SER A 72 -7.98 3.21 8.30
CA SER A 72 -7.76 4.45 9.05
C SER A 72 -7.15 4.17 10.43
N ARG A 73 -7.71 3.21 11.18
CA ARG A 73 -7.19 2.80 12.50
C ARG A 73 -5.82 2.14 12.41
N ALA A 74 -5.60 1.31 11.40
CA ALA A 74 -4.31 0.65 11.20
C ALA A 74 -3.21 1.66 10.85
N LEU A 75 -3.50 2.66 10.01
CA LEU A 75 -2.57 3.73 9.64
C LEU A 75 -2.23 4.62 10.84
N GLU A 76 -3.21 4.98 11.67
CA GLU A 76 -2.98 5.69 12.93
C GLU A 76 -2.07 4.87 13.87
N SER A 77 -2.38 3.57 14.03
CA SER A 77 -1.57 2.66 14.84
C SER A 77 -0.14 2.54 14.32
N ALA A 78 0.04 2.40 13.00
CA ALA A 78 1.35 2.26 12.37
C ALA A 78 2.22 3.51 12.55
N ARG A 79 1.65 4.71 12.40
CA ARG A 79 2.35 6.00 12.56
C ARG A 79 2.80 6.28 14.00
N SER A 80 2.14 5.68 14.99
CA SER A 80 2.53 5.81 16.40
C SER A 80 3.67 4.88 16.83
N LYS A 81 4.12 3.97 15.97
CA LYS A 81 5.25 3.07 16.22
C LYS A 81 6.58 3.68 15.79
N GLN A 82 7.66 3.27 16.47
CA GLN A 82 9.04 3.58 16.09
C GLN A 82 9.86 2.28 16.04
N PRO A 83 10.46 1.91 14.89
CA PRO A 83 10.28 2.54 13.58
C PRO A 83 8.82 2.47 13.10
N ILE A 84 8.47 3.29 12.11
CA ILE A 84 7.13 3.28 11.51
C ILE A 84 6.90 1.89 10.91
N ALA A 85 5.80 1.25 11.31
CA ALA A 85 5.43 -0.07 10.82
C ALA A 85 4.68 0.03 9.48
N TRP A 86 4.78 -1.02 8.66
CA TRP A 86 3.92 -1.19 7.50
C TRP A 86 2.56 -1.72 7.92
N VAL A 87 1.50 -1.28 7.25
CA VAL A 87 0.16 -1.86 7.38
C VAL A 87 0.01 -2.96 6.34
N VAL A 88 -0.35 -4.17 6.80
CA VAL A 88 -0.75 -5.27 5.93
C VAL A 88 -2.26 -5.39 6.01
N PHE A 89 -2.94 -4.99 4.95
CA PHE A 89 -4.38 -5.19 4.81
C PHE A 89 -4.61 -6.43 3.94
N THR A 90 -5.58 -7.28 4.27
CA THR A 90 -5.95 -8.42 3.43
C THR A 90 -7.46 -8.52 3.26
N SER A 91 -7.87 -9.04 2.11
CA SER A 91 -9.26 -9.33 1.80
C SER A 91 -9.39 -10.68 1.13
N MET A 92 -10.16 -11.55 1.76
CA MET A 92 -10.37 -12.92 1.34
C MET A 92 -11.87 -13.17 1.19
N PRO A 93 -12.38 -13.51 -0.01
CA PRO A 93 -13.76 -13.89 -0.15
C PRO A 93 -14.05 -15.20 0.58
N GLU A 94 -15.29 -15.38 1.05
CA GLU A 94 -15.79 -16.72 1.35
C GLU A 94 -15.86 -17.54 0.06
N ILE A 95 -15.37 -18.79 0.10
CA ILE A 95 -15.22 -19.64 -1.08
C ILE A 95 -16.44 -20.55 -1.21
N ALA A 96 -16.92 -20.72 -2.44
CA ALA A 96 -18.01 -21.66 -2.72
C ALA A 96 -17.56 -23.12 -2.54
N ALA A 97 -18.51 -24.05 -2.40
CA ALA A 97 -18.18 -25.46 -2.49
C ALA A 97 -17.54 -25.76 -3.85
N LEU A 98 -16.38 -26.44 -3.84
CA LEU A 98 -15.60 -26.72 -5.06
C LEU A 98 -16.43 -27.54 -6.06
N SER A 99 -16.48 -27.09 -7.30
CA SER A 99 -17.01 -27.86 -8.42
C SER A 99 -15.88 -28.36 -9.31
N ASN A 100 -16.13 -29.42 -10.08
CA ASN A 100 -15.15 -29.93 -11.05
C ASN A 100 -14.86 -28.94 -12.20
N GLU A 101 -15.67 -27.89 -12.36
CA GLU A 101 -15.51 -26.85 -13.39
C GLU A 101 -14.43 -25.80 -13.03
N ASP A 102 -13.87 -25.86 -11.82
CA ASP A 102 -12.99 -24.81 -11.28
C ASP A 102 -11.50 -25.03 -11.51
N ARG A 103 -11.12 -25.95 -12.42
CA ARG A 103 -9.71 -26.33 -12.65
C ARG A 103 -8.83 -25.15 -13.03
N MET A 104 -9.34 -24.23 -13.86
CA MET A 104 -8.60 -23.02 -14.24
C MET A 104 -8.28 -22.15 -13.02
N CYS A 105 -9.23 -21.95 -12.10
CA CYS A 105 -9.00 -21.17 -10.89
C CYS A 105 -8.04 -21.87 -9.93
N ALA A 106 -8.08 -23.19 -9.83
CA ALA A 106 -7.09 -23.97 -9.08
C ALA A 106 -5.66 -23.83 -9.64
N ASP A 107 -5.51 -23.85 -10.97
CA ASP A 107 -4.20 -23.69 -11.60
C ASP A 107 -3.66 -22.26 -11.44
N LEU A 108 -4.51 -21.24 -11.65
CA LEU A 108 -4.15 -19.84 -11.40
C LEU A 108 -3.85 -19.58 -9.92
N GLU A 109 -4.60 -20.16 -8.99
CA GLU A 109 -4.34 -20.05 -7.56
C GLU A 109 -2.98 -20.64 -7.21
N ARG A 110 -2.67 -21.83 -7.73
CA ARG A 110 -1.37 -22.48 -7.49
C ARG A 110 -0.22 -21.63 -8.02
N ALA A 111 -0.34 -21.13 -9.24
CA ALA A 111 0.68 -20.30 -9.88
C ALA A 111 0.88 -18.97 -9.12
N THR A 112 -0.21 -18.27 -8.83
CA THR A 112 -0.16 -16.95 -8.19
C THR A 112 0.11 -17.01 -6.68
N ARG A 113 -0.09 -18.16 -6.02
CA ARG A 113 0.37 -18.35 -4.64
C ARG A 113 1.89 -18.37 -4.55
N ILE A 114 2.56 -18.91 -5.55
CA ILE A 114 4.03 -18.94 -5.64
C ILE A 114 4.56 -17.60 -6.13
N ASN A 115 3.94 -17.05 -7.18
CA ASN A 115 4.31 -15.76 -7.76
C ASN A 115 3.08 -14.85 -7.86
N PRO A 116 2.73 -14.10 -6.79
CA PRO A 116 1.58 -13.21 -6.79
C PRO A 116 1.63 -12.20 -7.93
N LEU A 117 0.45 -11.82 -8.46
CA LEU A 117 0.36 -10.69 -9.36
C LEU A 117 0.64 -9.42 -8.55
N LYS A 118 1.58 -8.59 -9.00
CA LYS A 118 2.05 -7.42 -8.23
C LYS A 118 1.70 -6.12 -8.95
N PHE A 119 1.16 -5.18 -8.19
CA PHE A 119 0.86 -3.81 -8.61
C PHE A 119 1.55 -2.89 -7.59
N GLU A 120 2.74 -2.41 -7.94
CA GLU A 120 3.67 -1.77 -6.99
C GLU A 120 3.73 -0.24 -7.18
N ASP A 121 4.27 0.43 -6.16
CA ASP A 121 4.58 1.87 -6.12
C ASP A 121 3.37 2.77 -6.43
N ARG A 122 2.19 2.37 -5.96
CA ARG A 122 1.00 3.22 -5.96
C ARG A 122 1.08 4.20 -4.80
N ARG A 123 0.66 5.45 -5.04
CA ARG A 123 0.75 6.53 -4.06
C ARG A 123 -0.60 7.19 -3.88
N PHE A 124 -0.95 7.44 -2.62
CA PHE A 124 -2.22 8.04 -2.23
C PHE A 124 -1.99 9.06 -1.13
N GLU A 125 -2.71 10.18 -1.17
CA GLU A 125 -2.59 11.23 -0.15
C GLU A 125 -3.31 10.85 1.15
N SER A 126 -4.30 9.95 1.09
CA SER A 126 -5.13 9.60 2.25
C SER A 126 -5.68 8.17 2.21
N ALA A 127 -6.23 7.72 3.35
CA ALA A 127 -6.95 6.46 3.46
C ALA A 127 -8.21 6.43 2.57
N ASP A 128 -8.87 7.59 2.38
CA ASP A 128 -10.03 7.71 1.49
C ASP A 128 -9.66 7.44 0.03
N GLU A 129 -8.58 8.06 -0.45
CA GLU A 129 -8.11 7.89 -1.83
C GLU A 129 -7.67 6.44 -2.08
N LEU A 130 -6.92 5.87 -1.13
CA LEU A 130 -6.55 4.45 -1.16
C LEU A 130 -7.80 3.56 -1.19
N THR A 131 -8.78 3.80 -0.32
CA THR A 131 -10.00 2.98 -0.29
C THR A 131 -10.77 3.06 -1.59
N ASN A 132 -10.87 4.26 -2.19
CA ASN A 132 -11.51 4.44 -3.50
C ASN A 132 -10.78 3.63 -4.59
N TRP A 133 -9.45 3.72 -4.63
CA TRP A 133 -8.66 2.92 -5.56
C TRP A 133 -8.83 1.41 -5.33
N ILE A 134 -8.84 0.93 -4.08
CA ILE A 134 -9.10 -0.49 -3.77
C ILE A 134 -10.48 -0.91 -4.31
N MET A 135 -11.51 -0.06 -4.15
CA MET A 135 -12.86 -0.37 -4.65
C MET A 135 -12.91 -0.45 -6.18
N ASP A 136 -12.20 0.43 -6.89
CA ASP A 136 -12.13 0.37 -8.35
C ASP A 136 -11.29 -0.82 -8.83
N PHE A 137 -10.12 -1.02 -8.23
CA PHE A 137 -9.21 -2.13 -8.51
C PHE A 137 -9.90 -3.48 -8.38
N THR A 138 -10.57 -3.72 -7.25
CA THR A 138 -11.27 -5.00 -6.97
C THR A 138 -12.54 -5.20 -7.80
N GLN A 139 -13.04 -4.15 -8.47
CA GLN A 139 -14.19 -4.23 -9.39
C GLN A 139 -13.77 -4.30 -10.88
N GLY A 140 -12.47 -4.40 -11.16
CA GLY A 140 -11.96 -4.41 -12.52
C GLY A 140 -12.05 -3.04 -13.22
N LYS A 141 -12.18 -1.96 -12.46
CA LYS A 141 -12.21 -0.59 -12.96
C LYS A 141 -10.82 0.04 -12.94
N GLY A 142 -10.67 1.13 -13.69
CA GLY A 142 -9.37 1.79 -13.87
C GLY A 142 -8.40 0.96 -14.72
N ALA A 143 -7.15 1.41 -14.82
CA ALA A 143 -6.12 0.69 -15.55
C ALA A 143 -5.71 -0.61 -14.83
N ASP A 144 -5.44 -0.51 -13.53
CA ASP A 144 -4.96 -1.63 -12.71
C ASP A 144 -6.02 -2.72 -12.55
N GLY A 145 -7.28 -2.35 -12.28
CA GLY A 145 -8.35 -3.33 -12.16
C GLY A 145 -8.59 -4.07 -13.47
N ARG A 146 -8.57 -3.38 -14.62
CA ARG A 146 -8.68 -4.06 -15.92
C ARG A 146 -7.53 -5.04 -16.16
N SER A 147 -6.30 -4.59 -15.92
CA SER A 147 -5.10 -5.45 -16.03
C SER A 147 -5.15 -6.67 -15.09
N LEU A 148 -5.67 -6.50 -13.88
CA LEU A 148 -5.90 -7.61 -12.96
C LEU A 148 -6.83 -8.66 -13.56
N TYR A 149 -8.00 -8.26 -14.05
CA TYR A 149 -9.01 -9.20 -14.54
C TYR A 149 -8.68 -9.80 -15.92
N GLU A 150 -7.74 -9.20 -16.67
CA GLU A 150 -7.11 -9.84 -17.83
C GLU A 150 -6.22 -11.02 -17.41
N GLN A 151 -5.47 -10.89 -16.31
CA GLN A 151 -4.57 -11.91 -15.77
C GLN A 151 -5.28 -12.94 -14.87
N CYS A 152 -6.44 -12.55 -14.32
CA CYS A 152 -7.25 -13.34 -13.42
C CYS A 152 -8.68 -13.56 -13.99
N PRO A 153 -8.82 -14.24 -15.14
CA PRO A 153 -10.08 -14.28 -15.87
C PRO A 153 -11.12 -15.21 -15.25
N GLY A 154 -12.36 -15.08 -15.73
CA GLY A 154 -13.46 -15.99 -15.43
C GLY A 154 -14.10 -15.76 -14.07
N ASN A 155 -14.49 -16.84 -13.41
CA ASN A 155 -15.17 -16.78 -12.10
C ASN A 155 -14.19 -16.82 -10.92
N CYS A 156 -12.89 -16.84 -11.17
CA CYS A 156 -11.86 -16.85 -10.13
C CYS A 156 -12.00 -15.58 -9.29
N SER A 157 -11.97 -15.73 -7.96
CA SER A 157 -12.17 -14.62 -7.04
C SER A 157 -10.83 -14.27 -6.41
N PRO A 158 -10.24 -13.12 -6.76
CA PRO A 158 -8.91 -12.80 -6.28
C PRO A 158 -8.90 -12.56 -4.77
N ARG A 159 -7.78 -12.92 -4.14
CA ARG A 159 -7.44 -12.62 -2.75
C ARG A 159 -6.37 -11.55 -2.77
N TYR A 160 -6.55 -10.54 -1.94
CA TYR A 160 -5.74 -9.34 -1.98
C TYR A 160 -4.91 -9.20 -0.72
N THR A 161 -3.68 -8.75 -0.88
CA THR A 161 -2.82 -8.27 0.19
C THR A 161 -2.27 -6.92 -0.21
N TRP A 162 -2.53 -5.90 0.59
CA TRP A 162 -2.03 -4.55 0.38
C TRP A 162 -0.99 -4.27 1.44
N TRP A 163 0.25 -4.07 0.98
CA TRP A 163 1.37 -3.62 1.80
C TRP A 163 1.43 -2.11 1.72
N ILE A 164 1.16 -1.45 2.83
CA ILE A 164 0.97 -0.01 2.87
C ILE A 164 2.03 0.58 3.79
N GLU A 165 2.92 1.37 3.22
CA GLU A 165 3.93 2.14 3.94
C GLU A 165 3.37 3.54 4.23
N PRO A 166 3.04 3.86 5.50
CA PRO A 166 2.64 5.21 5.84
C PRO A 166 3.87 6.11 5.88
N ARG A 167 3.93 7.08 4.95
CA ARG A 167 4.98 8.11 4.90
C ARG A 167 4.47 9.40 5.55
N GLN A 168 5.36 10.39 5.65
CA GLN A 168 5.05 11.68 6.27
C GLN A 168 3.86 12.39 5.61
N SER A 169 3.80 12.38 4.27
CA SER A 169 2.77 13.10 3.50
C SER A 169 1.85 12.22 2.68
N ASN A 170 2.20 10.96 2.42
CA ASN A 170 1.42 10.06 1.58
C ASN A 170 1.50 8.61 2.05
N LEU A 171 0.82 7.73 1.33
CA LEU A 171 0.84 6.29 1.49
C LEU A 171 1.49 5.70 0.24
N LYS A 172 2.52 4.86 0.39
CA LYS A 172 3.00 4.02 -0.70
C LYS A 172 2.38 2.63 -0.53
N VAL A 173 1.86 2.07 -1.63
CA VAL A 173 1.11 0.81 -1.61
C VAL A 173 1.62 -0.14 -2.68
N ASP A 174 1.91 -1.36 -2.25
CA ASP A 174 2.15 -2.51 -3.11
C ASP A 174 1.01 -3.52 -2.92
N ALA A 175 0.25 -3.79 -3.98
CA ALA A 175 -0.84 -4.75 -3.97
C ALA A 175 -0.41 -6.08 -4.58
N TRP A 176 -0.59 -7.16 -3.83
CA TRP A 176 -0.30 -8.53 -4.23
C TRP A 176 -1.59 -9.31 -4.34
N VAL A 177 -1.74 -10.05 -5.44
CA VAL A 177 -2.99 -10.74 -5.75
C VAL A 177 -2.74 -12.22 -6.03
N VAL A 178 -3.50 -13.06 -5.34
CA VAL A 178 -3.62 -14.48 -5.63
C VAL A 178 -4.97 -14.72 -6.29
N CYS A 179 -4.98 -15.28 -7.50
CA CYS A 179 -6.18 -15.68 -8.21
C CYS A 179 -6.84 -16.87 -7.52
N GLY A 180 -7.74 -16.62 -6.56
CA GLY A 180 -8.35 -17.67 -5.77
C GLY A 180 -9.46 -18.43 -6.50
N GLN A 181 -9.93 -19.49 -5.85
CA GLN A 181 -11.19 -20.17 -6.20
C GLN A 181 -12.38 -19.21 -6.33
N PRO A 182 -13.45 -19.63 -7.04
CA PRO A 182 -14.69 -18.87 -7.06
C PRO A 182 -15.26 -18.63 -5.66
N ARG A 183 -15.66 -17.39 -5.41
CA ARG A 183 -16.33 -17.00 -4.18
C ARG A 183 -17.76 -17.50 -4.10
N ASP A 184 -18.25 -17.64 -2.89
CA ASP A 184 -19.68 -17.78 -2.64
C ASP A 184 -20.40 -16.46 -2.97
N ARG A 185 -21.16 -16.48 -4.06
CA ARG A 185 -21.98 -15.34 -4.49
C ARG A 185 -23.30 -15.24 -3.75
N SER A 186 -23.69 -16.25 -2.97
CA SER A 186 -24.89 -16.22 -2.15
C SER A 186 -24.67 -15.38 -0.89
N SER A 187 -23.54 -15.56 -0.20
CA SER A 187 -23.18 -14.76 0.98
C SER A 187 -22.66 -13.37 0.61
N ASN A 188 -21.91 -13.25 -0.49
CA ASN A 188 -21.19 -12.02 -0.89
C ASN A 188 -20.35 -11.44 0.26
N ARG A 189 -19.77 -12.30 1.10
CA ARG A 189 -18.97 -11.89 2.26
C ARG A 189 -17.47 -12.02 1.99
N TYR A 190 -16.73 -11.14 2.64
CA TYR A 190 -15.28 -11.13 2.64
C TYR A 190 -14.81 -11.05 4.08
N GLN A 191 -13.79 -11.82 4.39
CA GLN A 191 -12.99 -11.65 5.59
C GLN A 191 -11.91 -10.61 5.32
N LEU A 192 -11.95 -9.52 6.07
CA LEU A 192 -10.94 -8.46 6.03
C LEU A 192 -10.05 -8.58 7.26
N THR A 193 -8.75 -8.38 7.11
CA THR A 193 -7.82 -8.31 8.25
C THR A 193 -6.81 -7.20 8.07
N THR A 194 -6.39 -6.60 9.17
CA THR A 194 -5.27 -5.65 9.23
C THR A 194 -4.23 -6.13 10.23
N SER A 195 -2.97 -6.00 9.87
CA SER A 195 -1.82 -6.31 10.72
C SER A 195 -0.75 -5.22 10.58
N LEU A 196 0.20 -5.18 11.51
CA LEU A 196 1.42 -4.38 11.40
C LEU A 196 2.60 -5.29 11.11
N ALA A 197 3.46 -4.90 10.16
CA ALA A 197 4.76 -5.52 9.94
C ALA A 197 5.86 -4.54 10.39
N SER A 198 6.75 -4.99 11.26
CA SER A 198 7.83 -4.15 11.82
C SER A 198 8.98 -3.91 10.85
N ASP A 199 9.22 -4.84 9.91
CA ASP A 199 10.34 -4.79 8.99
C ASP A 199 9.92 -5.11 7.54
N CYS A 200 10.23 -4.16 6.67
CA CYS A 200 10.38 -4.27 5.24
C CYS A 200 11.58 -3.40 4.83
#